data_AF-A0A9X4MAA3-F1
#
_entry.id   AF-A0A9X4MAA3-F1
#
_cell.length_a   1.000
_cell.length_b   1.000
_cell.length_c   1.000
_cell.angle_alpha   90.00
_cell.angle_beta   90.00
_cell.angle_gamma   90.00
#
_symmetry.space_group_name_H-M   'P 1'
#
loop_
_entity.id
_entity.type
_entity.pdbx_description
1 polymer ?
#
loop_
_entity_poly.entity_id
_entity_poly.type
_entity_poly.pdbx_seq_one_letter_code
_entity_poly.pdbx_strand_id
1 'polypeptide(L)' 'MKEPPQYEREALENMPVGELVEVIVRQQEWAQQIYEEIES' A
#
# COMPACT_ATOMS: atom_id res chain seq x y z
N MET A 1 2.27 0.49 12.65
CA MET A 1 1.15 1.11 11.90
C MET A 1 0.11 0.02 11.60
N LYS A 2 -1.09 0.30 11.08
CA LYS A 2 -2.02 -0.78 10.67
C LYS A 2 -1.74 -1.18 9.22
N GLU A 3 -1.91 -2.46 8.88
CA GLU A 3 -1.84 -2.94 7.49
C GLU A 3 -2.77 -2.09 6.60
N PRO A 4 -2.29 -1.61 5.45
CA PRO A 4 -3.10 -0.86 4.51
C PRO A 4 -4.23 -1.73 3.92
N PRO A 5 -5.34 -1.11 3.49
CA PRO A 5 -6.45 -1.84 2.89
C PRO A 5 -6.03 -2.58 1.62
N GLN A 6 -6.61 -3.75 1.43
CA GLN A 6 -6.49 -4.53 0.21
C GLN A 6 -7.61 -4.14 -0.76
N TYR A 7 -7.31 -4.13 -2.05
CA TYR A 7 -8.23 -3.70 -3.10
C TYR A 7 -8.41 -4.80 -4.15
N GLU A 8 -9.64 -4.94 -4.62
CA GLU A 8 -9.93 -5.76 -5.81
C GLU A 8 -9.27 -5.14 -7.05
N ARG A 9 -8.88 -5.98 -8.01
CA ARG A 9 -8.22 -5.52 -9.25
C ARG A 9 -9.05 -4.47 -9.99
N GLU A 10 -10.34 -4.72 -10.16
CA GLU A 10 -11.25 -3.82 -10.87
C GLU A 10 -11.33 -2.45 -10.19
N ALA A 11 -11.23 -2.40 -8.85
CA ALA A 11 -11.23 -1.14 -8.12
C ALA A 11 -9.94 -0.33 -8.37
N LEU A 12 -8.79 -1.01 -8.48
CA LEU A 12 -7.51 -0.36 -8.79
C LEU A 12 -7.46 0.14 -10.23
N GLU A 13 -8.01 -0.61 -11.19
CA GLU A 13 -8.04 -0.25 -12.61
C GLU A 13 -8.89 1.00 -12.89
N ASN A 14 -9.97 1.19 -12.11
CA ASN A 14 -10.86 2.34 -12.24
C ASN A 14 -10.50 3.51 -11.30
N MET A 15 -9.44 3.37 -10.50
CA MET A 15 -9.04 4.39 -9.53
C MET A 15 -8.42 5.62 -10.22
N PRO A 16 -8.76 6.85 -9.80
CA PRO A 16 -8.03 8.03 -10.25
C PRO A 16 -6.53 7.88 -9.98
N VAL A 17 -5.69 8.24 -10.95
CA VAL A 17 -4.23 8.03 -10.85
C VAL A 17 -3.63 8.64 -9.57
N GLY A 18 -4.10 9.82 -9.15
CA GLY A 18 -3.64 10.45 -7.92
C GLY A 18 -3.93 9.60 -6.67
N GLU A 19 -5.13 9.02 -6.58
CA GLU A 19 -5.51 8.13 -5.48
C GLU A 19 -4.73 6.81 -5.52
N LEU A 20 -4.50 6.27 -6.72
CA LEU A 20 -3.71 5.04 -6.89
C LEU A 20 -2.27 5.23 -6.41
N VAL A 21 -1.67 6.38 -6.69
CA VAL A 21 -0.33 6.72 -6.18
C VAL A 21 -0.32 6.75 -4.65
N GLU A 22 -1.32 7.36 -4.01
CA GLU A 22 -1.41 7.37 -2.54
C GLU A 22 -1.53 5.95 -1.95
N VAL A 23 -2.31 5.07 -2.59
CA VAL A 23 -2.42 3.66 -2.18
C VAL A 23 -1.06 2.96 -2.27
N ILE A 24 -0.34 3.13 -3.39
CA ILE A 24 0.97 2.51 -3.60
C ILE A 24 1.98 3.00 -2.55
N VAL A 25 2.02 4.30 -2.27
CA VAL A 25 2.94 4.87 -1.27
C VAL A 25 2.68 4.27 0.11
N ARG A 26 1.42 4.18 0.54
CA ARG A 26 1.08 3.57 1.85
C ARG A 26 1.46 2.09 1.92
N GLN A 27 1.27 1.35 0.82
CA GLN A 27 1.68 -0.05 0.73
C GLN A 27 3.21 -0.20 0.86
N GLN A 28 3.98 0.68 0.21
CA GLN A 28 5.45 0.70 0.32
C GLN A 28 5.92 1.06 1.73
N GLU A 29 5.34 2.07 2.36
CA GLU A 29 5.67 2.47 3.74
C GLU A 29 5.42 1.34 4.74
N TRP A 30 4.30 0.63 4.58
CA TRP A 30 4.00 -0.53 5.42
C TRP A 30 4.99 -1.67 5.18
N ALA A 31 5.27 -2.01 3.93
CA ALA A 31 6.23 -3.07 3.59
C ALA A 31 7.64 -2.78 4.14
N GLN A 32 8.08 -1.52 4.10
CA GLN A 32 9.36 -1.08 4.66
C GLN A 32 9.43 -1.31 6.17
N GLN A 33 8.36 -1.00 6.91
CA GLN A 33 8.32 -1.24 8.36
C GLN A 33 8.38 -2.73 8.69
N ILE A 34 7.64 -3.56 7.96
CA ILE A 34 7.69 -5.03 8.15
C ILE A 34 9.09 -5.56 7.89
N TYR A 35 9.79 -5.04 6.89
CA TYR A 35 11.17 -5.40 6.61
C TYR A 35 12.10 -5.05 7.78
N GLU A 36 11.99 -3.83 8.32
CA GLU A 36 12.77 -3.38 9.47
C GLU A 36 12.50 -4.21 10.74
N GLU A 37 11.25 -4.63 10.96
CA GLU A 37 10.87 -5.51 12.07
C GLU A 37 11.47 -6.93 11.94
N ILE A 38 11.67 -7.42 10.72
CA ILE A 38 12.26 -8.75 10.47
C ILE A 38 13.79 -8.72 10.61
N GLU A 39 14.44 -7.61 10.24
CA GLU A 39 15.90 -7.47 10.32
C GLU A 39 16.44 -7.16 11.73
N SER A 40 15.59 -6.75 12.68
CA SER A 40 15.97 -6.38 14.06
C SER A 40 16.06 -7.56 15.02
#